data_AF-A0A2M8Q563-F1
#
_entry.id   AF-A0A2M8Q563-F1
#
_cell.length_a   1.000
_cell.length_b   1.000
_cell.length_c   1.000
_cell.angle_alpha   90.00
_cell.angle_beta   90.00
_cell.angle_gamma   90.00
#
_symmetry.space_group_name_H-M   'P 1'
#
loop_
_entity.id
_entity.type
_entity.pdbx_description
1 polymer ?
#
loop_
_entity_poly.entity_id
_entity_poly.type
_entity_poly.pdbx_seq_one_letter_code
_entity_poly.pdbx_strand_id
1 'polypeptide(L)'
;MNREEFLALAQAAFENPEEADFVVLRQAYVESDIYEPTAHYSYHKLMGQTNSATSFEEVAQMCEHLLEANPMDLEVRMLLDYVYSQLEQHDLAAMHHAFVEGMLRAIFNSGDGRSIGSAWEVVAVAEEYTLLSVMGLRLQRQALVEEDGVFYDVLSVMPRTSDNEADILELYFDITAPFNYLRNNLL
;
A
#
# COMPACT_ATOMS: atom_id res chain seq x y z
N MET A 1 -7.35 17.09 8.36
CA MET A 1 -6.11 17.09 9.17
C MET A 1 -5.02 17.79 8.38
N ASN A 2 -4.19 18.64 8.99
CA ASN A 2 -3.09 19.27 8.24
C ASN A 2 -1.85 18.34 8.14
N ARG A 3 -0.90 18.70 7.27
CA ARG A 3 0.33 17.90 7.04
C ARG A 3 1.07 17.55 8.31
N GLU A 4 1.32 18.53 9.18
CA GLU A 4 2.12 18.32 10.38
C GLU A 4 1.42 17.35 11.35
N GLU A 5 0.10 17.52 11.54
CA GLU A 5 -0.71 16.63 12.36
C GLU A 5 -0.69 15.19 11.85
N PHE A 6 -0.86 14.99 10.54
CA PHE A 6 -0.86 13.65 9.97
C PHE A 6 0.53 13.01 10.03
N LEU A 7 1.60 13.76 9.73
CA LEU A 7 2.96 13.24 9.82
C LEU A 7 3.31 12.83 11.25
N ALA A 8 2.88 13.60 12.26
CA ALA A 8 3.06 13.23 13.66
C ALA A 8 2.30 11.94 14.02
N LEU A 9 1.07 11.77 13.50
CA LEU A 9 0.29 10.55 13.70
C LEU A 9 0.96 9.32 13.04
N ALA A 10 1.40 9.46 11.79
CA ALA A 10 2.09 8.40 11.06
C ALA A 10 3.43 8.02 11.74
N GLN A 11 4.17 9.02 12.25
CA GLN A 11 5.40 8.79 13.01
C GLN A 11 5.11 8.06 14.32
N ALA A 12 4.09 8.47 15.08
CA ALA A 12 3.72 7.80 16.32
C ALA A 12 3.33 6.33 16.09
N ALA A 13 2.60 6.06 14.99
CA ALA A 13 2.25 4.70 14.58
C ALA A 13 3.49 3.88 14.15
N PHE A 14 4.49 4.52 13.54
CA PHE A 14 5.76 3.87 13.19
C PHE A 14 6.64 3.58 14.41
N GLU A 15 6.66 4.46 15.40
CA GLU A 15 7.41 4.26 16.64
C GLU A 15 6.77 3.21 17.55
N ASN A 16 5.44 3.06 17.53
CA ASN A 16 4.69 2.13 18.38
C ASN A 16 3.64 1.34 17.57
N PRO A 17 4.05 0.51 16.59
CA PRO A 17 3.12 -0.14 15.66
C PRO A 17 2.19 -1.16 16.34
N GLU A 18 2.60 -1.76 17.46
CA GLU A 18 1.75 -2.69 18.21
C GLU A 18 0.55 -2.01 18.90
N GLU A 19 0.68 -0.73 19.23
CA GLU A 19 -0.37 0.08 19.88
C GLU A 19 -1.19 0.89 18.88
N ALA A 20 -0.73 0.97 17.63
CA ALA A 20 -1.34 1.80 16.60
C ALA A 20 -2.66 1.22 16.07
N ASP A 21 -3.66 2.09 15.93
CA ASP A 21 -4.88 1.78 15.19
C ASP A 21 -4.69 2.18 13.72
N PHE A 22 -4.33 1.18 12.90
CA PHE A 22 -4.11 1.39 11.47
C PHE A 22 -5.39 1.69 10.68
N VAL A 23 -6.57 1.34 11.19
CA VAL A 23 -7.84 1.76 10.55
C VAL A 23 -8.00 3.27 10.71
N VAL A 24 -7.79 3.78 11.93
CA VAL A 24 -7.83 5.21 12.21
C VAL A 24 -6.73 5.96 11.45
N LEU A 25 -5.51 5.43 11.38
CA LEU A 25 -4.41 6.05 10.61
C LEU A 25 -4.77 6.16 9.12
N ARG A 26 -5.33 5.11 8.52
CA ARG A 26 -5.76 5.11 7.11
C ARG A 26 -6.86 6.13 6.86
N GLN A 27 -7.85 6.21 7.74
CA GLN A 27 -8.90 7.22 7.65
C GLN A 27 -8.34 8.64 7.79
N ALA A 28 -7.45 8.86 8.77
CA ALA A 28 -6.78 10.14 8.96
C ALA A 28 -5.95 10.56 7.73
N TYR A 29 -5.36 9.60 7.01
CA TYR A 29 -4.66 9.87 5.75
C TYR A 29 -5.61 10.41 4.69
N VAL A 30 -6.75 9.75 4.47
CA VAL A 30 -7.78 10.18 3.51
C VAL A 30 -8.34 11.57 3.84
N GLU A 31 -8.47 11.90 5.12
CA GLU A 31 -8.96 13.19 5.62
C GLU A 31 -7.87 14.28 5.73
N SER A 32 -6.63 13.96 5.37
CA SER A 32 -5.51 14.90 5.43
C SER A 32 -5.40 15.77 4.18
N ASP A 33 -4.80 16.95 4.30
CA ASP A 33 -4.46 17.81 3.17
C ASP A 33 -3.29 17.28 2.31
N ILE A 34 -2.60 16.23 2.77
CA ILE A 34 -1.54 15.55 2.03
C ILE A 34 -2.01 14.26 1.35
N TYR A 35 -3.30 13.95 1.40
CA TYR A 35 -3.85 12.77 0.77
C TYR A 35 -3.57 12.81 -0.74
N GLU A 36 -2.78 11.85 -1.21
CA GLU A 36 -2.40 11.71 -2.61
C GLU A 36 -2.35 10.22 -2.96
N PRO A 37 -3.51 9.61 -3.26
CA PRO A 37 -3.64 8.16 -3.48
C PRO A 37 -2.94 7.66 -4.75
N THR A 38 -2.41 8.57 -5.58
CA THR A 38 -1.64 8.24 -6.79
C THR A 38 -0.13 8.42 -6.62
N ALA A 39 0.33 9.05 -5.52
CA ALA A 39 1.75 9.21 -5.23
C ALA A 39 2.33 7.91 -4.71
N HIS A 40 2.58 6.99 -5.64
CA HIS A 40 3.18 5.71 -5.35
C HIS A 40 4.43 5.45 -6.19
N TYR A 41 5.33 4.70 -5.59
CA TYR A 41 6.46 4.09 -6.26
C TYR A 41 6.21 2.60 -6.41
N SER A 42 5.67 2.18 -7.57
CA SER A 42 5.63 0.76 -7.90
C SER A 42 7.01 0.15 -7.77
N TYR A 43 7.09 -1.13 -7.43
CA TYR A 43 8.35 -1.82 -7.20
C TYR A 43 9.33 -1.63 -8.37
N HIS A 44 8.84 -1.61 -9.61
CA HIS A 44 9.65 -1.30 -10.78
C HIS A 44 10.20 0.14 -10.77
N LYS A 45 9.39 1.12 -10.38
CA LYS A 45 9.82 2.53 -10.27
C LYS A 45 10.81 2.71 -9.11
N LEU A 46 10.56 2.06 -7.97
CA LEU A 46 11.44 2.04 -6.80
C LEU A 46 12.79 1.41 -7.13
N MET A 47 12.80 0.25 -7.78
CA MET A 47 14.02 -0.38 -8.28
C MET A 47 14.72 0.50 -9.31
N GLY A 48 13.98 1.11 -10.25
CA GLY A 48 14.54 2.06 -11.22
C GLY A 48 15.21 3.26 -10.57
N GLN A 49 14.67 3.78 -9.47
CA GLN A 49 15.27 4.86 -8.70
C GLN A 49 16.51 4.41 -7.94
N THR A 50 16.47 3.22 -7.34
CA THR A 50 17.56 2.71 -6.49
C THR A 50 18.62 1.94 -7.26
N ASN A 51 18.46 1.69 -8.55
CA ASN A 51 19.39 0.90 -9.38
C ASN A 51 20.79 1.52 -9.52
N SER A 52 20.94 2.84 -9.27
CA SER A 52 22.24 3.49 -9.23
C SER A 52 22.98 3.28 -7.90
N ALA A 53 22.27 2.82 -6.87
CA ALA A 53 22.84 2.64 -5.55
C ALA A 53 23.93 1.58 -5.57
N THR A 54 25.03 1.88 -4.88
CA THR A 54 26.19 0.99 -4.80
C THR A 54 26.24 0.17 -3.51
N SER A 55 25.39 0.52 -2.55
CA SER A 55 25.29 -0.15 -1.25
C SER A 55 23.86 -0.12 -0.69
N PHE A 56 23.59 -0.97 0.30
CA PHE A 56 22.31 -1.01 0.99
C PHE A 56 22.03 0.28 1.79
N GLU A 57 23.06 0.95 2.31
CA GLU A 57 22.91 2.23 3.01
C GLU A 57 22.39 3.34 2.08
N GLU A 58 22.86 3.37 0.83
CA GLU A 58 22.38 4.33 -0.16
C GLU A 58 20.91 4.05 -0.52
N VAL A 59 20.54 2.77 -0.68
CA VAL A 59 19.13 2.38 -0.88
C VAL A 59 18.26 2.81 0.31
N ALA A 60 18.72 2.61 1.54
CA ALA A 60 17.99 3.02 2.75
C ALA A 60 17.74 4.53 2.76
N GLN A 61 18.78 5.35 2.54
CA GLN A 61 18.66 6.81 2.49
C GLN A 61 17.67 7.28 1.42
N MET A 62 17.71 6.66 0.24
CA MET A 62 16.77 6.98 -0.83
C MET A 62 15.33 6.64 -0.42
N CYS A 63 15.10 5.47 0.17
CA CYS A 63 13.76 5.06 0.61
C CYS A 63 13.23 5.92 1.76
N GLU A 64 14.07 6.29 2.73
CA GLU A 64 13.69 7.22 3.80
C GLU A 64 13.23 8.56 3.24
N HIS A 65 13.94 9.10 2.23
CA HIS A 65 13.52 10.31 1.55
C HIS A 65 12.19 10.14 0.80
N LEU A 66 11.92 8.97 0.21
CA LEU A 66 10.62 8.69 -0.41
C LEU A 66 9.48 8.70 0.64
N LEU A 67 9.74 8.22 1.86
CA LEU A 67 8.75 8.24 2.95
C LEU A 67 8.48 9.66 3.50
N GLU A 68 9.38 10.63 3.31
CA GLU A 68 9.09 12.04 3.62
C GLU A 68 7.96 12.60 2.74
N ALA A 69 7.86 12.11 1.51
CA ALA A 69 6.82 12.50 0.56
C ALA A 69 5.51 11.72 0.81
N ASN A 70 5.61 10.39 0.99
CA ASN A 70 4.48 9.52 1.30
C ASN A 70 4.83 8.53 2.41
N PRO A 71 4.53 8.83 3.69
CA PRO A 71 4.85 7.93 4.79
C PRO A 71 4.01 6.65 4.81
N MET A 72 2.97 6.56 3.97
CA MET A 72 2.05 5.43 3.90
C MET A 72 2.43 4.40 2.82
N ASP A 73 3.50 4.63 2.04
CA ASP A 73 3.89 3.73 0.95
C ASP A 73 4.42 2.40 1.47
N LEU A 74 3.63 1.33 1.29
CA LEU A 74 3.93 -0.01 1.78
C LEU A 74 5.11 -0.64 1.06
N GLU A 75 5.26 -0.45 -0.25
CA GLU A 75 6.35 -1.08 -1.01
C GLU A 75 7.71 -0.47 -0.63
N VAL A 76 7.75 0.85 -0.38
CA VAL A 76 8.96 1.52 0.15
C VAL A 76 9.31 0.97 1.53
N ARG A 77 8.33 0.80 2.42
CA ARG A 77 8.57 0.23 3.76
C ARG A 77 9.00 -1.23 3.72
N MET A 78 8.44 -2.04 2.82
CA MET A 78 8.87 -3.42 2.59
C MET A 78 10.31 -3.49 2.08
N LEU A 79 10.74 -2.54 1.22
CA LEU A 79 12.13 -2.46 0.80
C LEU A 79 13.04 -2.05 1.98
N LEU A 80 12.62 -1.11 2.83
CA LEU A 80 13.38 -0.75 4.04
C LEU A 80 13.52 -1.90 5.03
N ASP A 81 12.47 -2.71 5.25
CA ASP A 81 12.55 -3.95 6.04
C ASP A 81 13.68 -4.86 5.49
N TYR A 82 13.64 -5.14 4.19
CA TYR A 82 14.65 -5.96 3.54
C TYR A 82 16.07 -5.36 3.66
N VAL A 83 16.22 -4.07 3.35
CA VAL A 83 17.51 -3.38 3.33
C VAL A 83 18.11 -3.29 4.74
N TYR A 84 17.32 -2.93 5.75
CA TYR A 84 17.79 -2.91 7.13
C TYR A 84 18.14 -4.30 7.65
N SER A 85 17.43 -5.34 7.20
CA SER A 85 17.82 -6.72 7.46
C SER A 85 19.18 -7.08 6.86
N GLN A 86 19.50 -6.61 5.64
CA GLN A 86 20.82 -6.81 5.02
C GLN A 86 21.94 -6.04 5.73
N LEU A 87 21.61 -4.92 6.37
CA LEU A 87 22.53 -4.10 7.16
C LEU A 87 22.68 -4.57 8.62
N GLU A 88 22.05 -5.69 8.99
CA GLU A 88 22.00 -6.21 10.36
C GLU A 88 21.37 -5.22 11.37
N GLN A 89 20.57 -4.26 10.89
CA GLN A 89 19.82 -3.29 11.70
C GLN A 89 18.43 -3.84 12.02
N HIS A 90 18.41 -4.97 12.74
CA HIS A 90 17.20 -5.77 12.95
C HIS A 90 16.06 -5.01 13.66
N ASP A 91 16.37 -4.08 14.56
CA ASP A 91 15.34 -3.28 15.24
C ASP A 91 14.59 -2.38 14.25
N LEU A 92 15.31 -1.72 13.33
CA LEU A 92 14.69 -0.88 12.30
C LEU A 92 13.91 -1.71 11.29
N ALA A 93 14.46 -2.86 10.87
CA ALA A 93 13.74 -3.79 10.02
C ALA A 93 12.41 -4.23 10.65
N ALA A 94 12.43 -4.61 11.93
CA ALA A 94 11.24 -5.03 12.68
C ALA A 94 10.19 -3.91 12.79
N MET A 95 10.60 -2.65 12.96
CA MET A 95 9.66 -1.51 12.98
C MET A 95 8.94 -1.34 11.63
N HIS A 96 9.67 -1.41 10.51
CA HIS A 96 9.07 -1.37 9.18
C HIS A 96 8.14 -2.56 8.93
N HIS A 97 8.57 -3.75 9.34
CA HIS A 97 7.79 -4.97 9.24
C HIS A 97 6.44 -4.84 9.98
N ALA A 98 6.48 -4.45 11.25
CA ALA A 98 5.29 -4.31 12.09
C ALA A 98 4.31 -3.25 11.56
N PHE A 99 4.83 -2.15 11.00
CA PHE A 99 4.00 -1.14 10.36
C PHE A 99 3.28 -1.69 9.11
N VAL A 100 4.00 -2.40 8.24
CA VAL A 100 3.43 -3.02 7.04
C VAL A 100 2.38 -4.07 7.43
N GLU A 101 2.69 -4.93 8.41
CA GLU A 101 1.73 -5.92 8.92
C GLU A 101 0.46 -5.25 9.46
N GLY A 102 0.59 -4.17 10.22
CA GLY A 102 -0.55 -3.42 10.74
C GLY A 102 -1.44 -2.84 9.64
N MET A 103 -0.84 -2.24 8.61
CA MET A 103 -1.55 -1.73 7.44
C MET A 103 -2.26 -2.83 6.65
N LEU A 104 -1.57 -3.94 6.37
CA LEU A 104 -2.16 -5.09 5.67
C LEU A 104 -3.31 -5.70 6.47
N ARG A 105 -3.15 -5.84 7.79
CA ARG A 105 -4.20 -6.32 8.69
C ARG A 105 -5.42 -5.40 8.65
N ALA A 106 -5.24 -4.08 8.62
CA ALA A 106 -6.36 -3.15 8.50
C ALA A 106 -7.13 -3.35 7.19
N ILE A 107 -6.43 -3.57 6.07
CA ILE A 107 -7.07 -3.90 4.78
C ILE A 107 -7.80 -5.23 4.86
N PHE A 108 -7.13 -6.30 5.29
CA PHE A 108 -7.73 -7.64 5.37
C PHE A 108 -8.88 -7.75 6.37
N ASN A 109 -8.99 -6.85 7.34
CA ASN A 109 -10.11 -6.81 8.26
C ASN A 109 -11.35 -6.09 7.70
N SER A 110 -11.22 -5.34 6.60
CA SER A 110 -12.37 -4.68 5.94
C SER A 110 -13.28 -5.65 5.17
N GLY A 111 -12.75 -6.81 4.78
CA GLY A 111 -13.48 -7.79 3.96
C GLY A 111 -12.64 -9.01 3.60
N ASP A 112 -13.07 -9.79 2.62
CA ASP A 112 -12.32 -10.95 2.09
C ASP A 112 -11.92 -10.82 0.61
N GLY A 113 -12.32 -9.71 -0.02
CA GLY A 113 -12.03 -9.38 -1.41
C GLY A 113 -12.71 -10.29 -2.44
N ARG A 114 -13.69 -11.14 -2.07
CA ARG A 114 -14.28 -12.14 -2.99
C ARG A 114 -15.57 -11.70 -3.67
N SER A 115 -16.10 -10.55 -3.28
CA SER A 115 -17.33 -9.99 -3.83
C SER A 115 -17.41 -8.50 -3.54
N ILE A 116 -18.38 -7.81 -4.14
CA ILE A 116 -18.66 -6.40 -3.87
C ILE A 116 -18.96 -6.15 -2.38
N GLY A 117 -19.82 -6.98 -1.76
CA GLY A 117 -20.20 -6.82 -0.35
C GLY A 117 -19.12 -7.21 0.66
N SER A 118 -17.96 -7.67 0.18
CA SER A 118 -16.81 -8.07 0.99
C SER A 118 -15.50 -7.53 0.43
N ALA A 119 -15.57 -6.51 -0.43
CA ALA A 119 -14.41 -5.92 -1.09
C ALA A 119 -13.43 -5.38 -0.05
N TRP A 120 -12.13 -5.44 -0.35
CA TRP A 120 -11.14 -4.82 0.51
C TRP A 120 -11.11 -3.31 0.29
N GLU A 121 -11.19 -2.54 1.38
CA GLU A 121 -11.11 -1.09 1.32
C GLU A 121 -9.66 -0.63 1.16
N VAL A 122 -9.37 0.04 0.04
CA VAL A 122 -8.05 0.63 -0.22
C VAL A 122 -8.11 2.16 -0.21
N VAL A 123 -7.07 2.77 0.35
CA VAL A 123 -6.92 4.24 0.40
C VAL A 123 -5.92 4.74 -0.64
N ALA A 124 -5.24 3.83 -1.35
CA ALA A 124 -4.40 4.17 -2.48
C ALA A 124 -4.41 3.03 -3.51
N VAL A 125 -4.34 3.37 -4.80
CA VAL A 125 -4.32 2.39 -5.91
C VAL A 125 -3.17 1.39 -5.75
N ALA A 126 -2.06 1.86 -5.19
CA ALA A 126 -0.88 1.06 -4.86
C ALA A 126 -1.17 -0.17 -3.99
N GLU A 127 -2.15 -0.07 -3.08
CA GLU A 127 -2.43 -1.11 -2.10
C GLU A 127 -2.98 -2.36 -2.78
N GLU A 128 -3.76 -2.21 -3.84
CA GLU A 128 -4.26 -3.34 -4.65
C GLU A 128 -3.11 -4.19 -5.18
N TYR A 129 -2.13 -3.54 -5.82
CA TYR A 129 -0.94 -4.18 -6.38
C TYR A 129 0.01 -4.73 -5.31
N THR A 130 0.11 -4.05 -4.17
CA THR A 130 0.87 -4.52 -3.01
C THR A 130 0.27 -5.83 -2.50
N LEU A 131 -1.05 -5.89 -2.34
CA LEU A 131 -1.78 -7.09 -1.91
C LEU A 131 -1.56 -8.25 -2.90
N LEU A 132 -1.65 -7.99 -4.21
CA LEU A 132 -1.35 -9.04 -5.20
C LEU A 132 0.07 -9.58 -5.05
N SER A 133 1.05 -8.70 -4.81
CA SER A 133 2.45 -9.09 -4.63
C SER A 133 2.65 -9.93 -3.37
N VAL A 134 2.08 -9.51 -2.24
CA VAL A 134 2.09 -10.26 -0.96
C VAL A 134 1.43 -11.64 -1.12
N MET A 135 0.35 -11.73 -1.88
CA MET A 135 -0.37 -12.99 -2.13
C MET A 135 0.28 -13.87 -3.20
N GLY A 136 1.37 -13.43 -3.85
CA GLY A 136 2.00 -14.18 -4.94
C GLY A 136 1.14 -14.28 -6.21
N LEU A 137 0.24 -13.31 -6.41
CA LEU A 137 -0.70 -13.23 -7.52
C LEU A 137 -0.21 -12.24 -8.58
N ARG A 138 -0.63 -12.46 -9.82
CA ARG A 138 -0.41 -11.52 -10.93
C ARG A 138 -1.73 -11.12 -11.57
N LEU A 139 -1.82 -9.84 -11.94
CA LEU A 139 -2.96 -9.28 -12.65
C LEU A 139 -3.06 -9.86 -14.07
N GLN A 140 -4.28 -10.24 -14.46
CA GLN A 140 -4.63 -10.62 -15.83
C GLN A 140 -5.51 -9.58 -16.49
N ARG A 141 -6.50 -9.08 -15.74
CA ARG A 141 -7.45 -8.09 -16.21
C ARG A 141 -7.93 -7.24 -15.04
N GLN A 142 -8.26 -5.99 -15.34
CA GLN A 142 -8.91 -5.07 -14.43
C GLN A 142 -10.21 -4.56 -15.06
N ALA A 143 -11.22 -4.34 -14.24
CA ALA A 143 -12.47 -3.69 -14.62
C ALA A 143 -12.95 -2.78 -13.48
N LEU A 144 -13.50 -1.63 -13.83
CA LEU A 144 -14.16 -0.72 -12.89
C LEU A 144 -15.67 -1.04 -12.85
N VAL A 145 -16.21 -1.18 -11.65
CA VAL A 145 -17.64 -1.38 -11.38
C VAL A 145 -18.12 -0.28 -10.45
N GLU A 146 -19.35 0.19 -10.66
CA GLU A 146 -20.04 1.10 -9.75
C GLU A 146 -21.33 0.44 -9.28
N GLU A 147 -21.56 0.46 -7.96
CA GLU A 147 -22.80 -0.02 -7.34
C GLU A 147 -23.16 0.92 -6.19
N ASP A 148 -24.35 1.51 -6.25
CA ASP A 148 -24.90 2.44 -5.25
C ASP A 148 -23.96 3.60 -4.87
N GLY A 149 -23.21 4.14 -5.85
CA GLY A 149 -22.28 5.25 -5.65
C GLY A 149 -20.93 4.88 -5.04
N VAL A 150 -20.69 3.58 -4.83
CA VAL A 150 -19.39 3.01 -4.42
C VAL A 150 -18.67 2.50 -5.67
N PHE A 151 -17.37 2.75 -5.76
CA PHE A 151 -16.55 2.39 -6.90
C PHE A 151 -15.64 1.22 -6.53
N TYR A 152 -15.64 0.20 -7.37
CA TYR A 152 -14.87 -1.02 -7.16
C TYR A 152 -13.95 -1.29 -8.33
N ASP A 153 -12.70 -1.60 -8.05
CA ASP A 153 -11.83 -2.28 -9.00
C ASP A 153 -11.97 -3.80 -8.81
N VAL A 154 -12.26 -4.48 -9.92
CA VAL A 154 -12.36 -5.93 -10.00
C VAL A 154 -11.15 -6.44 -10.77
N LEU A 155 -10.25 -7.12 -10.06
CA LEU A 155 -9.01 -7.66 -10.59
C LEU A 155 -9.17 -9.16 -10.83
N SER A 156 -9.10 -9.57 -12.09
CA SER A 156 -8.89 -10.98 -12.44
C SER A 156 -7.41 -11.30 -12.26
N VAL A 157 -7.10 -12.26 -11.40
CA VAL A 157 -5.73 -12.59 -10.98
C VAL A 157 -5.49 -14.09 -11.00
N MET A 158 -4.22 -14.49 -11.11
CA MET A 158 -3.82 -15.89 -10.97
C MET A 158 -2.48 -16.01 -10.23
N PRO A 159 -2.16 -17.18 -9.64
CA PRO A 159 -0.84 -17.43 -9.05
C PRO A 159 0.28 -17.14 -10.05
N ARG A 160 1.37 -16.50 -9.61
CA ARG A 160 2.54 -16.20 -10.46
C ARG A 160 3.21 -17.44 -11.05
N THR A 161 2.96 -18.62 -10.46
CA THR A 161 3.54 -19.89 -10.89
C THR A 161 2.63 -20.71 -11.80
N SER A 162 1.38 -20.30 -12.00
CA SER A 162 0.43 -21.01 -12.87
C SER A 162 0.30 -20.31 -14.21
N ASP A 163 0.06 -21.05 -15.29
CA ASP A 163 -0.37 -20.49 -16.59
C ASP A 163 -1.75 -21.04 -16.99
N ASN A 164 -2.44 -21.68 -16.05
CA ASN A 164 -3.74 -22.29 -16.28
C ASN A 164 -4.85 -21.25 -16.04
N GLU A 165 -5.62 -20.94 -17.09
CA GLU A 165 -6.75 -20.01 -16.99
C GLU A 165 -7.81 -20.47 -15.98
N ALA A 166 -7.89 -21.77 -15.68
CA ALA A 166 -8.81 -22.28 -14.65
C ALA A 166 -8.43 -21.84 -13.21
N ASP A 167 -7.21 -21.33 -13.00
CA ASP A 167 -6.75 -20.82 -11.70
C ASP A 167 -7.02 -19.31 -11.55
N ILE A 168 -7.68 -18.68 -12.54
CA ILE A 168 -8.07 -17.28 -12.46
C ILE A 168 -9.20 -17.13 -11.43
N LEU A 169 -9.03 -16.17 -10.52
CA LEU A 169 -10.03 -15.73 -9.57
C LEU A 169 -10.20 -14.22 -9.66
N GLU A 170 -11.32 -13.72 -9.16
CA GLU A 170 -11.60 -12.28 -9.08
C GLU A 170 -11.38 -11.80 -7.65
N LEU A 171 -10.69 -10.66 -7.53
CA LEU A 171 -10.55 -9.90 -6.30
C LEU A 171 -11.23 -8.55 -6.46
N TYR A 172 -11.90 -8.11 -5.40
CA TYR A 172 -12.73 -6.91 -5.37
C TYR A 172 -12.15 -5.93 -4.36
N PHE A 173 -11.93 -4.70 -4.81
CA PHE A 173 -11.38 -3.61 -4.01
C PHE A 173 -12.33 -2.43 -4.03
N ASP A 174 -12.75 -1.93 -2.86
CA ASP A 174 -13.42 -0.64 -2.77
C ASP A 174 -12.37 0.46 -2.93
N ILE A 175 -12.45 1.15 -4.06
CA ILE A 175 -11.54 2.23 -4.46
C ILE A 175 -12.23 3.60 -4.36
N THR A 176 -13.30 3.72 -3.58
CA THR A 176 -14.10 4.96 -3.52
C THR A 176 -13.27 6.16 -3.06
N ALA A 177 -12.40 5.97 -2.06
CA ALA A 177 -11.50 7.02 -1.60
C ALA A 177 -10.52 7.48 -2.70
N PRO A 178 -9.72 6.61 -3.35
CA PRO A 178 -8.84 7.02 -4.43
C PRO A 178 -9.61 7.51 -5.67
N PHE A 179 -10.75 6.93 -6.01
CA PHE A 179 -11.59 7.35 -7.13
C PHE A 179 -12.13 8.77 -6.94
N ASN A 180 -12.65 9.10 -5.76
CA ASN A 180 -13.15 10.44 -5.45
C ASN A 180 -12.04 11.49 -5.54
N TYR A 181 -10.83 11.16 -5.11
CA TYR A 181 -9.68 12.04 -5.27
C TYR A 181 -9.40 12.35 -6.74
N LEU A 182 -9.30 11.31 -7.57
CA LEU A 182 -9.06 11.44 -9.02
C LEU A 182 -10.15 12.29 -9.68
N ARG A 183 -11.41 12.01 -9.36
CA ARG A 183 -12.57 12.73 -9.90
C ARG A 183 -12.56 14.22 -9.56
N ASN A 184 -12.06 14.59 -8.39
CA ASN A 184 -12.11 15.97 -7.91
C ASN A 184 -10.87 16.80 -8.28
N ASN A 185 -9.74 16.16 -8.61
CA ASN A 185 -8.46 16.84 -8.79
C ASN A 185 -7.85 16.68 -10.20
N LEU A 186 -8.24 15.65 -10.97
CA LEU A 186 -7.61 15.31 -12.25
C LEU A 186 -8.58 15.17 -13.43
N LEU A 187 -9.89 15.21 -13.18
CA LEU A 187 -10.97 15.22 -14.19
C LEU A 187 -11.69 16.58 -14.19
#